data_AF-A0A5R2NCG6-F1
#
_entry.id   AF-A0A5R2NCG6-F1
#
_cell.length_a   1.000
_cell.length_b   1.000
_cell.length_c   1.000
_cell.angle_alpha   90.00
_cell.angle_beta   90.00
_cell.angle_gamma   90.00
#
_symmetry.space_group_name_H-M   'P 1'
#
loop_
_entity.id
_entity.type
_entity.pdbx_description
1 polymer ?
#
loop_
_entity_poly.entity_id
_entity_poly.type
_entity_poly.pdbx_seq_one_letter_code
_entity_poly.pdbx_strand_id
1 'polypeptide(L)'
;MIDGLSREAIFLIALPETPAVEPRGWAFWQQDGQVEWIGPRHTNFPDGSVCAYHPMLDKAWSPGSDLCTLLDLYSVWALRQLHLVVFDRWPGRQYAMLDELGQADPYYRLTQFKEAELCNCGSNRRYGECCRPHDLKLPFPSILHAFKSRNLGLGIFDRAPPAEIAVLIAEGGQNPPPPMLGVHSTLRAHIV
;
A
#
# COMPACT_ATOMS: atom_id res chain seq x y z
N MET A 1 16.07 -15.38 4.70
CA MET A 1 16.33 -15.73 3.29
C MET A 1 15.41 -16.89 2.92
N ILE A 2 14.61 -16.77 1.86
CA ILE A 2 13.88 -17.92 1.32
C ILE A 2 14.81 -18.58 0.32
N ASP A 3 15.18 -19.84 0.55
CA ASP A 3 16.09 -20.57 -0.33
C ASP A 3 15.58 -20.58 -1.78
N GLY A 4 16.44 -20.18 -2.72
CA GLY A 4 16.11 -20.06 -4.14
C GLY A 4 15.54 -18.69 -4.56
N LEU A 5 15.29 -17.78 -3.63
CA LEU A 5 14.94 -16.39 -3.95
C LEU A 5 16.19 -15.51 -3.85
N SER A 6 16.75 -15.08 -4.98
CA SER A 6 17.90 -14.17 -5.06
C SER A 6 17.54 -12.71 -4.76
N ARG A 7 16.55 -12.48 -3.91
CA ARG A 7 15.95 -11.17 -3.65
C ARG A 7 15.63 -11.02 -2.16
N GLU A 8 15.98 -9.87 -1.62
CA GLU A 8 15.75 -9.50 -0.23
C GLU A 8 14.74 -8.34 -0.15
N ALA A 9 13.82 -8.39 0.82
CA ALA A 9 12.98 -7.24 1.15
C ALA A 9 13.67 -6.41 2.23
N ILE A 10 13.87 -5.12 1.94
CA ILE A 10 14.34 -4.12 2.92
C ILE A 10 13.13 -3.30 3.35
N PHE A 11 12.95 -3.15 4.66
CA PHE A 11 11.92 -2.29 5.24
C PHE A 11 12.57 -1.16 6.03
N LEU A 12 12.17 0.08 5.75
CA LEU A 12 12.46 1.23 6.58
C LEU A 12 11.18 1.65 7.29
N ILE A 13 11.15 1.53 8.62
CA ILE A 13 9.94 1.74 9.41
C ILE A 13 10.15 2.92 10.36
N ALA A 14 9.31 3.92 10.21
CA ALA A 14 9.15 5.02 11.14
C ALA A 14 8.06 4.67 12.16
N LEU A 15 8.47 4.51 13.42
CA LEU A 15 7.58 4.24 14.56
C LEU A 15 7.43 5.52 15.40
N PRO A 16 6.31 6.26 15.29
CA PRO A 16 6.09 7.43 16.13
C PRO A 16 5.89 7.01 17.60
N GLU A 17 6.39 7.81 18.54
CA GLU A 17 6.17 7.59 19.97
C GLU A 17 4.71 7.83 20.38
N THR A 18 3.97 8.62 19.59
CA THR A 18 2.58 8.97 19.84
C THR A 18 1.64 7.86 19.37
N PRO A 19 0.89 7.18 20.26
CA PRO A 19 0.00 6.08 19.89
C PRO A 19 -1.18 6.49 18.98
N ALA A 20 -1.44 7.79 18.82
CA ALA A 20 -2.46 8.30 17.91
C ALA A 20 -2.02 8.28 16.43
N VAL A 21 -0.74 8.03 16.15
CA VAL A 21 -0.18 8.11 14.80
C VAL A 21 0.25 6.71 14.36
N GLU A 22 -0.24 6.27 13.20
CA GLU A 22 0.16 4.99 12.62
C GLU A 22 1.63 5.00 12.17
N PRO A 23 2.36 3.88 12.28
CA PRO A 23 3.64 3.72 11.64
C PRO A 23 3.61 3.98 10.13
N ARG A 24 4.75 4.37 9.58
CA ARG A 24 5.01 4.38 8.13
C ARG A 24 6.17 3.47 7.82
N GLY A 25 5.95 2.48 6.96
CA GLY A 25 6.98 1.56 6.48
C GLY A 25 7.16 1.70 4.98
N TRP A 26 8.36 1.91 4.49
CA TRP A 26 8.67 1.82 3.05
C TRP A 26 9.46 0.56 2.78
N ALA A 27 9.13 -0.11 1.67
CA ALA A 27 9.69 -1.43 1.37
C ALA A 27 10.34 -1.44 -0.02
N PHE A 28 11.47 -2.13 -0.11
CA PHE A 28 12.29 -2.19 -1.32
C PHE A 28 12.78 -3.61 -1.58
N TRP A 29 12.87 -4.01 -2.84
CA TRP A 29 13.56 -5.21 -3.28
C TRP A 29 15.03 -4.90 -3.51
N GLN A 30 15.91 -5.62 -2.84
CA GLN A 30 17.34 -5.67 -3.17
C GLN A 30 17.62 -6.95 -3.95
N GLN A 31 18.21 -6.79 -5.14
CA GLN A 31 18.63 -7.89 -6.00
C GLN A 31 19.79 -7.44 -6.88
N ASP A 32 20.87 -8.23 -6.94
CA ASP A 32 22.03 -7.97 -7.80
C ASP A 32 22.63 -6.55 -7.66
N GLY A 33 22.64 -6.01 -6.45
CA GLY A 33 23.13 -4.67 -6.13
C GLY A 33 22.20 -3.52 -6.56
N GLN A 34 21.03 -3.83 -7.12
CA GLN A 34 19.97 -2.86 -7.42
C GLN A 34 18.94 -2.86 -6.30
N VAL A 35 18.41 -1.68 -6.00
CA VAL A 35 17.33 -1.51 -5.03
C VAL A 35 16.13 -0.82 -5.69
N GLU A 36 14.97 -1.46 -5.63
CA GLU A 36 13.74 -1.01 -6.28
C GLU A 36 12.61 -0.91 -5.26
N TRP A 37 11.83 0.16 -5.29
CA TRP A 37 10.65 0.30 -4.42
C TRP A 37 9.58 -0.76 -4.75
N ILE A 38 8.98 -1.35 -3.71
CA ILE A 38 7.87 -2.29 -3.86
C ILE A 38 6.55 -1.51 -4.03
N GLY A 39 6.21 -1.20 -5.28
CA GLY A 39 4.97 -0.50 -5.66
C GLY A 39 4.85 -0.21 -7.17
N PRO A 40 3.93 0.69 -7.60
CA PRO A 40 2.74 1.11 -6.87
C PRO A 40 1.66 0.04 -6.95
N ARG A 41 1.19 -0.44 -5.80
CA ARG A 41 -0.05 -1.22 -5.70
C ARG A 41 -1.04 -0.53 -4.77
N HIS A 42 -2.28 -0.99 -4.82
CA HIS A 42 -3.39 -0.60 -3.96
C HIS A 42 -3.06 -0.73 -2.47
N THR A 43 -2.12 -1.61 -2.15
CA THR A 43 -1.54 -1.89 -0.83
C THR A 43 -0.37 -1.00 -0.45
N ASN A 44 -0.26 0.19 -1.07
CA ASN A 44 0.59 1.29 -0.65
C ASN A 44 -0.26 2.55 -0.42
N PHE A 45 0.10 3.34 0.59
CA PHE A 45 -0.46 4.68 0.85
C PHE A 45 0.00 5.71 -0.21
N PRO A 46 -0.59 6.93 -0.24
CA PRO A 46 -0.15 8.01 -1.12
C PRO A 46 1.36 8.31 -1.08
N ASP A 47 1.97 8.24 0.11
CA ASP A 47 3.42 8.42 0.31
C ASP A 47 4.25 7.16 0.01
N GLY A 48 3.68 6.18 -0.70
CA GLY A 48 4.34 4.94 -1.09
C GLY A 48 4.60 3.95 0.06
N SER A 49 4.26 4.31 1.31
CA SER A 49 4.42 3.42 2.46
C SER A 49 3.45 2.24 2.40
N VAL A 50 3.77 1.17 3.10
CA VAL A 50 3.03 -0.10 3.13
C VAL A 50 1.67 0.08 3.78
N CYS A 51 0.62 -0.27 3.04
CA CYS A 51 -0.76 -0.36 3.52
C CYS A 51 -1.16 -1.85 3.53
N ALA A 52 -0.84 -2.53 4.64
CA ALA A 52 -1.01 -3.98 4.80
C ALA A 52 -2.15 -4.41 5.73
N TYR A 53 -2.68 -3.46 6.51
CA TYR A 53 -3.77 -3.68 7.46
C TYR A 53 -4.59 -2.39 7.61
N HIS A 54 -5.75 -2.49 8.24
CA HIS A 54 -6.61 -1.38 8.58
C HIS A 54 -7.12 -1.53 10.02
N PRO A 55 -6.64 -0.70 10.97
CA PRO A 55 -6.82 -0.94 12.42
C PRO A 55 -8.29 -1.10 12.84
N MET A 56 -9.20 -0.40 12.18
CA MET A 56 -10.64 -0.49 12.49
C MET A 56 -11.39 -1.59 11.74
N LEU A 57 -10.97 -1.97 10.53
CA LEU A 57 -11.75 -2.85 9.64
C LEU A 57 -11.30 -4.30 9.78
N ASP A 58 -9.99 -4.57 9.72
CA ASP A 58 -9.47 -5.93 9.89
C ASP A 58 -9.03 -6.21 11.33
N LYS A 59 -8.77 -5.17 12.13
CA LYS A 59 -8.26 -5.27 13.51
C LYS A 59 -7.03 -6.16 13.62
N ALA A 60 -6.25 -6.27 12.54
CA ALA A 60 -5.07 -7.13 12.50
C ALA A 60 -3.92 -6.55 13.33
N TRP A 61 -3.83 -5.20 13.41
CA TRP A 61 -2.86 -4.49 14.23
C TRP A 61 -3.32 -3.05 14.48
N SER A 62 -2.89 -2.46 15.60
CA SER A 62 -3.17 -1.06 15.96
C SER A 62 -1.92 -0.38 16.55
N PRO A 63 -1.76 0.95 16.42
CA PRO A 63 -0.67 1.69 17.04
C PRO A 63 -0.44 1.32 18.51
N GLY A 64 0.82 1.12 18.89
CA GLY A 64 1.20 0.66 20.24
C GLY A 64 1.07 -0.85 20.48
N SER A 65 0.59 -1.62 19.50
CA SER A 65 0.60 -3.09 19.57
C SER A 65 2.00 -3.66 19.31
N ASP A 66 2.14 -4.98 19.43
CA ASP A 66 3.39 -5.70 19.26
C ASP A 66 4.08 -5.44 17.90
N LEU A 67 5.37 -5.12 17.94
CA LEU A 67 6.17 -4.84 16.74
C LEU A 67 6.39 -6.10 15.89
N CYS A 68 6.50 -7.29 16.49
CA CYS A 68 6.70 -8.53 15.74
C CYS A 68 5.51 -8.79 14.80
N THR A 69 4.29 -8.58 15.26
CA THR A 69 3.06 -8.71 14.47
C THR A 69 3.04 -7.73 13.29
N LEU A 70 3.51 -6.49 13.48
CA LEU A 70 3.65 -5.53 12.38
C LEU A 70 4.64 -6.03 11.32
N LEU A 71 5.79 -6.54 11.76
CA LEU A 71 6.81 -7.10 10.86
C LEU A 71 6.32 -8.35 10.13
N ASP A 72 5.52 -9.21 10.78
CA ASP A 72 4.90 -10.37 10.15
C ASP A 72 3.90 -9.93 9.07
N LEU A 73 3.06 -8.94 9.34
CA LEU A 73 2.13 -8.37 8.36
C LEU A 73 2.87 -7.79 7.15
N TYR A 74 3.96 -7.06 7.37
CA TYR A 74 4.81 -6.51 6.30
C TYR A 74 5.51 -7.61 5.49
N SER A 75 5.98 -8.67 6.15
CA SER A 75 6.61 -9.82 5.50
C SER A 75 5.62 -10.57 4.61
N VAL A 76 4.41 -10.84 5.11
CA VAL A 76 3.32 -11.44 4.32
C VAL A 76 2.95 -10.53 3.14
N TRP A 77 2.84 -9.22 3.37
CA TRP A 77 2.58 -8.25 2.31
C TRP A 77 3.65 -8.31 1.21
N ALA A 78 4.94 -8.37 1.55
CA ALA A 78 6.01 -8.44 0.57
C ALA A 78 5.95 -9.75 -0.25
N LEU A 79 5.62 -10.87 0.39
CA LEU A 79 5.38 -12.13 -0.33
C LEU A 79 4.17 -12.04 -1.27
N ARG A 80 3.11 -11.31 -0.90
CA ARG A 80 1.97 -11.07 -1.81
C ARG A 80 2.34 -10.20 -3.00
N GLN A 81 3.21 -9.21 -2.79
CA GLN A 81 3.77 -8.39 -3.88
C GLN A 81 4.61 -9.24 -4.82
N LEU A 82 5.45 -10.13 -4.28
CA LEU A 82 6.22 -11.09 -5.08
C LEU A 82 5.29 -12.03 -5.87
N HIS A 83 4.25 -12.58 -5.23
CA HIS A 83 3.25 -13.38 -5.93
C HIS A 83 2.57 -12.58 -7.06
N LEU A 84 2.25 -11.31 -6.83
CA LEU A 84 1.70 -10.44 -7.87
C LEU A 84 2.66 -10.30 -9.05
N VAL A 85 3.95 -10.10 -8.82
CA VAL A 85 4.97 -9.99 -9.88
C VAL A 85 5.10 -11.31 -10.66
N VAL A 86 5.11 -12.44 -9.96
CA VAL A 86 5.34 -13.77 -10.57
C VAL A 86 4.11 -14.30 -11.32
N PHE A 87 2.93 -14.17 -10.72
CA PHE A 87 1.69 -14.76 -11.23
C PHE A 87 0.75 -13.75 -11.88
N ASP A 88 1.18 -12.50 -11.97
CA ASP A 88 0.41 -11.40 -12.53
C ASP A 88 -0.98 -11.24 -11.87
N ARG A 89 -1.13 -11.65 -10.60
CA ARG A 89 -2.39 -11.53 -9.84
C ARG A 89 -2.15 -11.44 -8.34
N TRP A 90 -2.94 -10.63 -7.67
CA TRP A 90 -2.93 -10.55 -6.23
C TRP A 90 -3.52 -11.81 -5.59
N PRO A 91 -2.85 -12.41 -4.59
CA PRO A 91 -3.37 -13.60 -3.93
C PRO A 91 -4.55 -13.24 -3.01
N GLY A 92 -5.67 -13.96 -3.21
CA GLY A 92 -6.85 -13.84 -2.35
C GLY A 92 -7.84 -12.75 -2.76
N ARG A 93 -8.73 -12.42 -1.82
CA ARG A 93 -9.78 -11.40 -1.98
C ARG A 93 -9.14 -10.02 -2.07
N GLN A 94 -9.57 -9.21 -3.04
CA GLN A 94 -9.09 -7.84 -3.14
C GLN A 94 -9.67 -6.96 -2.04
N TYR A 95 -8.92 -5.96 -1.63
CA TYR A 95 -9.40 -4.86 -0.80
C TYR A 95 -9.55 -3.61 -1.67
N ALA A 96 -10.65 -2.88 -1.52
CA ALA A 96 -10.86 -1.60 -2.17
C ALA A 96 -10.91 -0.51 -1.12
N MET A 97 -10.29 0.63 -1.40
CA MET A 97 -10.50 1.83 -0.60
C MET A 97 -11.99 2.17 -0.55
N LEU A 98 -12.49 2.56 0.62
CA LEU A 98 -13.88 2.96 0.80
C LEU A 98 -14.03 4.47 0.53
N ASP A 99 -15.17 4.86 0.00
CA ASP A 99 -15.60 6.26 -0.07
C ASP A 99 -16.24 6.70 1.27
N GLU A 100 -16.69 7.95 1.31
CA GLU A 100 -17.32 8.58 2.48
C GLU A 100 -18.61 7.87 2.94
N LEU A 101 -19.24 7.08 2.05
CA LEU A 101 -20.44 6.30 2.35
C LEU A 101 -20.09 4.86 2.75
N GLY A 102 -18.80 4.54 2.91
CA GLY A 102 -18.31 3.20 3.21
C GLY A 102 -18.41 2.23 2.02
N GLN A 103 -18.68 2.74 0.80
CA GLN A 103 -18.75 1.90 -0.39
C GLN A 103 -17.37 1.79 -1.02
N ALA A 104 -17.06 0.60 -1.54
CA ALA A 104 -15.79 0.41 -2.23
C ALA A 104 -15.72 1.31 -3.48
N ASP A 105 -14.60 2.01 -3.63
CA ASP A 105 -14.42 3.03 -4.66
C ASP A 105 -14.27 2.40 -6.06
N PRO A 106 -15.10 2.77 -7.05
CA PRO A 106 -15.08 2.18 -8.38
C PRO A 106 -13.86 2.56 -9.20
N TYR A 107 -13.31 3.77 -9.05
CA TYR A 107 -12.06 4.16 -9.71
C TYR A 107 -10.92 3.28 -9.19
N TYR A 108 -10.87 3.08 -7.88
CA TYR A 108 -9.89 2.20 -7.25
C TYR A 108 -9.97 0.77 -7.79
N ARG A 109 -11.18 0.19 -7.85
CA ARG A 109 -11.38 -1.17 -8.40
C ARG A 109 -10.98 -1.26 -9.86
N LEU A 110 -11.41 -0.33 -10.72
CA LEU A 110 -11.09 -0.34 -12.15
C LEU A 110 -9.60 -0.19 -12.42
N THR A 111 -8.90 0.62 -11.62
CA THR A 111 -7.48 0.89 -11.82
C THR A 111 -6.59 -0.18 -11.21
N GLN A 112 -7.02 -0.84 -10.14
CA GLN A 112 -6.18 -1.80 -9.43
C GLN A 112 -6.57 -3.25 -9.72
N PHE A 113 -7.85 -3.62 -9.70
CA PHE A 113 -8.20 -5.03 -9.73
C PHE A 113 -8.07 -5.62 -11.13
N LYS A 114 -7.55 -6.84 -11.21
CA LYS A 114 -7.54 -7.62 -12.44
C LYS A 114 -8.79 -8.47 -12.52
N GLU A 115 -9.23 -8.75 -13.74
CA GLU A 115 -10.49 -9.46 -13.98
C GLU A 115 -10.53 -10.84 -13.31
N ALA A 116 -9.41 -11.56 -13.30
CA ALA A 116 -9.27 -12.89 -12.71
C ALA A 116 -9.04 -12.90 -11.17
N GLU A 117 -8.96 -11.74 -10.53
CA GLU A 117 -8.84 -11.64 -9.06
C GLU A 117 -10.20 -11.80 -8.38
N LEU A 118 -10.21 -12.26 -7.12
CA LEU A 118 -11.46 -12.38 -6.36
C LEU A 118 -12.00 -10.98 -6.02
N CYS A 119 -13.28 -10.75 -6.29
CA CYS A 119 -13.90 -9.45 -6.05
C CYS A 119 -13.92 -9.08 -4.55
N ASN A 120 -13.83 -7.79 -4.22
CA ASN A 120 -13.81 -7.31 -2.84
C ASN A 120 -15.18 -7.42 -2.13
N CYS A 121 -16.30 -7.50 -2.87
CA CYS A 121 -17.66 -7.36 -2.35
C CYS A 121 -18.17 -8.53 -1.47
N GLY A 122 -17.29 -9.44 -1.04
CA GLY A 122 -17.65 -10.62 -0.25
C GLY A 122 -18.14 -11.82 -1.06
N SER A 123 -18.51 -11.65 -2.34
CA SER A 123 -18.88 -12.78 -3.20
C SER A 123 -17.68 -13.70 -3.50
N ASN A 124 -17.91 -14.96 -3.87
CA ASN A 124 -16.82 -15.86 -4.31
C ASN A 124 -16.50 -15.71 -5.81
N ARG A 125 -17.02 -14.65 -6.47
CA ARG A 125 -16.86 -14.41 -7.90
C ARG A 125 -15.59 -13.61 -8.20
N ARG A 126 -15.12 -13.74 -9.44
CA ARG A 126 -14.02 -12.94 -9.97
C ARG A 126 -14.48 -11.52 -10.28
N TYR A 127 -13.59 -10.54 -10.15
CA TYR A 127 -13.91 -9.13 -10.37
C TYR A 127 -14.53 -8.88 -11.74
N GLY A 128 -13.96 -9.50 -12.79
CA GLY A 128 -14.41 -9.36 -14.18
C GLY A 128 -15.88 -9.72 -14.40
N GLU A 129 -16.40 -10.65 -13.62
CA GLU A 129 -17.79 -11.11 -13.70
C GLU A 129 -18.69 -10.53 -12.61
N CYS A 130 -18.11 -9.85 -11.61
CA CYS A 130 -18.81 -9.39 -10.42
C CYS A 130 -19.12 -7.90 -10.48
N CYS A 131 -18.30 -7.05 -9.84
CA CYS A 131 -18.54 -5.61 -9.80
C CYS A 131 -18.07 -4.87 -11.05
N ARG A 132 -17.11 -5.43 -11.82
CA ARG A 132 -16.55 -4.76 -13.00
C ARG A 132 -17.60 -4.32 -14.04
N PRO A 133 -18.61 -5.15 -14.42
CA PRO A 133 -19.63 -4.73 -15.37
C PRO A 133 -20.48 -3.54 -14.91
N HIS A 134 -20.62 -3.35 -13.59
CA HIS A 134 -21.27 -2.17 -13.04
C HIS A 134 -20.32 -0.97 -13.05
N ASP A 135 -19.07 -1.15 -12.62
CA ASP A 135 -18.07 -0.09 -12.56
C ASP A 135 -17.81 0.53 -13.94
N LEU A 136 -17.79 -0.29 -15.00
CA LEU A 136 -17.60 0.17 -16.38
C LEU A 136 -18.73 1.05 -16.93
N LYS A 137 -19.91 1.06 -16.29
CA LYS A 137 -21.02 1.95 -16.68
C LYS A 137 -20.88 3.34 -16.09
N LEU A 138 -19.97 3.54 -15.15
CA LEU A 138 -19.75 4.82 -14.49
C LEU A 138 -18.87 5.72 -15.35
N PRO A 139 -19.13 7.05 -15.42
CA PRO A 139 -18.26 7.97 -16.15
C PRO A 139 -16.87 8.04 -15.52
N PHE A 140 -15.85 7.54 -16.24
CA PHE A 140 -14.48 7.46 -15.73
C PHE A 140 -13.92 8.81 -15.20
N PRO A 141 -14.10 9.95 -15.88
CA PRO A 141 -13.65 11.24 -15.36
C PRO A 141 -14.31 11.63 -14.03
N SER A 142 -15.58 11.28 -13.83
CA SER A 142 -16.31 11.59 -12.61
C SER A 142 -15.82 10.77 -11.42
N ILE A 143 -15.61 9.46 -11.60
CA ILE A 143 -15.09 8.60 -10.54
C ILE A 143 -13.63 8.93 -10.20
N LEU A 144 -12.81 9.30 -11.20
CA LEU A 144 -11.45 9.79 -10.98
C LEU A 144 -11.44 11.11 -10.20
N HIS A 145 -12.29 12.07 -10.59
CA HIS A 145 -12.40 13.36 -9.91
C HIS A 145 -12.83 13.18 -8.44
N ALA A 146 -13.85 12.36 -8.19
CA ALA A 146 -14.30 12.03 -6.84
C ALA A 146 -13.22 11.31 -6.01
N PHE A 147 -12.45 10.40 -6.63
CA PHE A 147 -11.31 9.79 -5.94
C PHE A 147 -10.26 10.84 -5.55
N LYS A 148 -9.84 11.68 -6.50
CA LYS A 148 -8.82 12.71 -6.26
C LYS A 148 -9.25 13.74 -5.22
N SER A 149 -10.51 14.19 -5.23
CA SER A 149 -11.00 15.17 -4.25
C SER A 149 -10.88 14.65 -2.81
N ARG A 150 -11.09 13.34 -2.60
CA ARG A 150 -10.93 12.68 -1.29
C ARG A 150 -9.47 12.36 -0.92
N ASN A 151 -8.57 12.36 -1.89
CA ASN A 151 -7.18 11.94 -1.73
C ASN A 151 -6.19 13.08 -1.99
N LEU A 152 -6.53 14.31 -1.54
CA LEU A 152 -5.64 15.49 -1.64
C LEU A 152 -5.19 15.82 -3.07
N GLY A 153 -6.03 15.54 -4.06
CA GLY A 153 -5.74 15.71 -5.49
C GLY A 153 -4.94 14.57 -6.12
N LEU A 154 -4.50 13.58 -5.33
CA LEU A 154 -3.68 12.46 -5.78
C LEU A 154 -4.54 11.30 -6.28
N GLY A 155 -4.11 10.73 -7.40
CA GLY A 155 -4.59 9.48 -7.95
C GLY A 155 -3.75 8.29 -7.49
N ILE A 156 -4.18 7.10 -7.88
CA ILE A 156 -3.49 5.85 -7.56
C ILE A 156 -2.07 5.78 -8.13
N PHE A 157 -1.85 6.37 -9.30
CA PHE A 157 -0.54 6.37 -9.97
C PHE A 157 0.42 7.45 -9.46
N ASP A 158 -0.06 8.36 -8.60
CA ASP A 158 0.76 9.42 -8.02
C ASP A 158 1.51 8.95 -6.75
N ARG A 159 1.39 7.65 -6.40
CA ARG A 159 2.02 7.08 -5.22
C ARG A 159 3.51 6.88 -5.43
N ALA A 160 4.31 7.40 -4.52
CA ALA A 160 5.75 7.19 -4.49
C ALA A 160 6.30 7.39 -3.08
N PRO A 161 7.40 6.71 -2.71
CA PRO A 161 8.13 7.03 -1.50
C PRO A 161 8.65 8.48 -1.56
N PRO A 162 8.79 9.17 -0.42
CA PRO A 162 9.52 10.44 -0.35
C PRO A 162 10.92 10.29 -0.95
N ALA A 163 11.39 11.31 -1.65
CA ALA A 163 12.67 11.26 -2.37
C ALA A 163 13.84 10.95 -1.42
N GLU A 164 13.81 11.49 -0.21
CA GLU A 164 14.82 11.29 0.82
C GLU A 164 14.89 9.83 1.28
N ILE A 165 13.76 9.13 1.32
CA ILE A 165 13.69 7.70 1.65
C ILE A 165 14.27 6.87 0.51
N ALA A 166 13.91 7.20 -0.74
CA ALA A 166 14.42 6.50 -1.91
C ALA A 166 15.95 6.66 -2.04
N VAL A 167 16.47 7.87 -1.84
CA VAL A 167 17.92 8.16 -1.87
C VAL A 167 18.66 7.43 -0.77
N LEU A 168 18.18 7.50 0.48
CA LEU A 168 18.79 6.81 1.61
C LEU A 168 18.99 5.31 1.34
N ILE A 169 17.96 4.66 0.79
CA ILE A 169 17.99 3.24 0.51
C ILE A 169 18.91 2.93 -0.69
N ALA A 170 18.88 3.76 -1.74
CA ALA A 170 19.75 3.59 -2.91
C ALA A 170 21.25 3.72 -2.56
N GLU A 171 21.58 4.53 -1.56
CA GLU A 171 22.95 4.72 -1.05
C GLU A 171 23.35 3.69 0.01
N GLY A 172 22.55 2.63 0.22
CA GLY A 172 22.84 1.57 1.17
C GLY A 172 22.78 2.02 2.64
N GLY A 173 22.04 3.08 2.95
CA GLY A 173 21.88 3.58 4.32
C GLY A 173 23.13 4.25 4.91
N GLN A 174 24.06 4.71 4.07
CA GLN A 174 25.28 5.39 4.53
C GLN A 174 25.02 6.76 5.17
N ASN A 175 23.93 7.42 4.78
CA ASN A 175 23.51 8.69 5.33
C ASN A 175 22.53 8.50 6.49
N PRO A 176 22.43 9.47 7.43
CA PRO A 176 21.43 9.41 8.48
C PRO A 176 20.01 9.41 7.86
N PRO A 177 19.05 8.68 8.45
CA PRO A 177 17.68 8.68 7.95
C PRO A 177 17.07 10.08 8.05
N PRO A 178 16.17 10.46 7.12
CA PRO A 178 15.50 11.74 7.19
C PRO A 178 14.64 11.83 8.46
N PRO A 179 14.45 13.05 9.02
CA PRO A 179 13.55 13.23 10.16
C PRO A 179 12.16 12.72 9.85
N MET A 180 11.52 12.05 10.82
CA MET A 180 10.18 11.46 10.65
C MET A 180 9.14 12.49 10.17
N LEU A 181 9.22 13.73 10.67
CA LEU A 181 8.35 14.83 10.23
C LEU A 181 8.51 15.21 8.77
N GLY A 182 9.68 14.98 8.19
CA GLY A 182 9.96 15.21 6.77
C GLY A 182 9.21 14.23 5.88
N VAL A 183 9.00 13.00 6.35
CA VAL A 183 8.54 11.86 5.54
C VAL A 183 7.17 11.31 5.95
N HIS A 184 6.57 11.85 7.02
CA HIS A 184 5.29 11.40 7.56
C HIS A 184 4.28 12.56 7.61
N SER A 185 3.50 12.72 6.54
CA SER A 185 2.53 13.82 6.40
C SER A 185 1.46 13.83 7.50
N THR A 186 0.92 12.66 7.88
CA THR A 186 -0.06 12.54 8.96
C THR A 186 0.52 12.98 10.31
N LEU A 187 1.76 12.59 10.64
CA LEU A 187 2.43 13.03 11.87
C LEU A 187 2.61 14.55 11.87
N ARG A 188 3.03 15.13 10.73
CA ARG A 188 3.18 16.59 10.60
C ARG A 188 1.87 17.33 10.90
N ALA A 189 0.73 16.79 10.47
CA ALA A 189 -0.57 17.38 10.75
C ALA A 189 -1.02 17.27 12.21
N HIS A 190 -0.43 16.38 13.02
CA HIS A 190 -0.77 16.20 14.45
C HIS A 190 0.05 17.08 15.39
N ILE A 191 1.19 17.62 14.95
CA ILE A 191 2.08 18.45 15.77
C ILE A 191 1.79 19.95 15.60
N VAL A 192 1.01 20.34 14.58
CA VAL A 192 0.60 21.73 14.28
C VAL A 192 -0.62 22.12 15.11
#